data_AF-A0A7K7U5X1-F1
#
_entry.id   AF-A0A7K7U5X1-F1
#
_cell.length_a   1.000
_cell.length_b   1.000
_cell.length_c   1.000
_cell.angle_alpha   90.00
_cell.angle_beta   90.00
_cell.angle_gamma   90.00
#
_symmetry.space_group_name_H-M   'P 1'
#
loop_
_entity.id
_entity.type
_entity.pdbx_description
1 polymer ?
#
loop_
_entity_poly.entity_id
_entity_poly.type
_entity_poly.pdbx_seq_one_letter_code
_entity_poly.pdbx_strand_id
1 'polypeptide(L)'
;PPPELWASFRGRRMGGRELPLPHGYRGVLLREGELPHGNKGDPKDRWVTVTGTFDVITDWGADAVPSPSRGLALALQWGPLAHAV
;
A
#
# COMPACT_ATOMS: atom_id res chain seq x y z
N PRO A 1 -18.88 -10.44 -6.86
CA PRO A 1 -17.53 -10.51 -6.25
C PRO A 1 -16.57 -9.75 -7.17
N PRO A 2 -15.58 -8.99 -6.65
CA PRO A 2 -14.58 -8.38 -7.51
C PRO A 2 -13.86 -9.46 -8.34
N PRO A 3 -13.51 -9.18 -9.62
CA PRO A 3 -12.89 -10.18 -10.49
C PRO A 3 -11.56 -10.64 -9.90
N GLU A 4 -11.31 -11.94 -9.94
CA GLU A 4 -10.02 -12.51 -9.55
C GLU A 4 -8.98 -12.17 -10.63
N LEU A 5 -7.89 -11.53 -10.22
CA LEU A 5 -6.80 -11.18 -11.11
C LEU A 5 -5.76 -12.30 -11.11
N TRP A 6 -5.17 -12.58 -12.26
CA TRP A 6 -4.08 -13.55 -12.38
C TRP A 6 -2.91 -12.95 -13.14
N ALA A 7 -1.71 -13.15 -12.60
CA ALA A 7 -0.46 -12.68 -13.21
C ALA A 7 0.66 -13.69 -12.99
N SER A 8 1.83 -13.42 -13.57
CA SER A 8 3.06 -14.16 -13.31
C SER A 8 4.17 -13.19 -12.88
N PHE A 9 4.93 -13.58 -11.86
CA PHE A 9 6.11 -12.85 -11.43
C PHE A 9 7.29 -13.81 -11.30
N ARG A 10 8.34 -13.55 -12.08
CA ARG A 10 9.53 -14.43 -12.18
C ARG A 10 9.17 -15.90 -12.47
N GLY A 11 8.18 -16.12 -13.34
CA GLY A 11 7.71 -17.45 -13.73
C GLY A 11 6.79 -18.14 -12.71
N ARG A 12 6.43 -17.49 -11.60
CA ARG A 12 5.49 -18.02 -10.60
C ARG A 12 4.12 -17.38 -10.75
N ARG A 13 3.06 -18.17 -10.65
CA ARG A 13 1.69 -17.68 -10.77
C ARG A 13 1.28 -16.92 -9.52
N MET A 14 0.53 -15.84 -9.69
CA MET A 14 0.02 -15.01 -8.60
C MET A 14 -1.47 -14.77 -8.77
N GLY A 15 -2.23 -14.97 -7.69
CA GLY A 15 -3.63 -14.59 -7.60
C GLY A 15 -3.75 -13.23 -6.94
N GLY A 16 -4.51 -12.32 -7.55
CA GLY A 16 -4.65 -10.94 -7.11
C GLY A 16 -6.08 -10.60 -6.73
N ARG A 17 -6.23 -9.72 -5.74
CA ARG A 17 -7.50 -9.07 -5.39
C ARG A 17 -7.32 -7.57 -5.31
N GLU A 18 -8.18 -6.83 -5.99
CA GLU A 18 -8.28 -5.39 -5.79
C GLU A 18 -8.92 -5.05 -4.45
N LEU A 19 -8.25 -4.18 -3.69
CA LEU A 19 -8.70 -3.64 -2.42
C LEU A 19 -8.86 -2.13 -2.59
N PRO A 20 -10.08 -1.62 -2.76
CA PRO A 20 -10.31 -0.18 -2.69
C PRO A 20 -9.96 0.33 -1.29
N LEU A 21 -9.39 1.53 -1.23
CA LEU A 21 -9.11 2.16 0.06
C LEU A 21 -10.41 2.54 0.77
N PRO A 22 -10.41 2.62 2.11
CA PRO A 22 -11.60 3.03 2.85
C PRO A 22 -12.08 4.42 2.43
N HIS A 23 -13.39 4.63 2.48
CA HIS A 23 -13.99 5.91 2.10
C HIS A 23 -13.37 7.07 2.91
N GLY A 24 -13.00 8.15 2.23
CA GLY A 24 -12.33 9.30 2.84
C GLY A 24 -10.81 9.15 3.00
N TYR A 25 -10.23 8.00 2.63
CA TYR A 25 -8.78 7.77 2.64
C TYR A 25 -8.21 7.77 1.22
N ARG A 26 -6.95 8.18 1.11
CA ARG A 26 -6.16 8.13 -0.13
C ARG A 26 -4.76 7.60 0.16
N GLY A 27 -4.27 6.76 -0.73
CA GLY A 27 -2.91 6.24 -0.69
C GLY A 27 -1.95 7.27 -1.26
N VAL A 28 -0.80 7.45 -0.62
CA VAL A 28 0.26 8.37 -1.07
C VAL A 28 1.59 7.63 -1.21
N LEU A 29 2.33 7.90 -2.29
CA LEU A 29 3.69 7.41 -2.48
C LEU A 29 4.66 8.50 -2.03
N LEU A 30 5.42 8.22 -0.98
CA LEU A 30 6.39 9.14 -0.41
C LEU A 30 7.81 8.76 -0.86
N ARG A 31 8.60 9.76 -1.27
CA ARG A 31 10.04 9.63 -1.53
C ARG A 31 10.82 10.50 -0.57
N GLU A 32 11.80 9.94 0.13
CA GLU A 32 12.71 10.70 0.99
C GLU A 32 13.56 11.65 0.12
N GLY A 33 13.72 12.88 0.58
CA GLY A 33 14.63 13.85 -0.03
C GLY A 33 16.08 13.43 0.16
N GLU A 34 16.93 13.71 -0.82
CA GLU A 34 18.37 13.51 -0.67
C GLU A 34 18.94 14.58 0.26
N LEU A 35 19.65 14.15 1.31
CA LEU A 35 20.43 15.05 2.15
C LEU A 35 21.65 15.53 1.36
N PRO A 36 22.04 16.81 1.47
CA PRO A 36 23.31 17.28 0.93
C PRO A 36 24.47 16.44 1.46
N HIS A 37 25.35 15.98 0.57
CA HIS A 37 26.46 15.07 0.87
C HIS A 37 27.36 15.63 1.99
N GLY A 38 27.61 14.84 3.03
CA GLY A 38 28.74 15.05 3.95
C GLY A 38 28.41 15.31 5.42
N ASN A 39 27.17 15.64 5.78
CA ASN A 39 26.77 15.74 7.19
C ASN A 39 25.69 14.71 7.49
N LYS A 40 25.78 14.04 8.65
CA LYS A 40 24.60 13.49 9.31
C LYS A 40 23.73 14.69 9.67
N GLY A 41 22.89 15.13 8.73
CA GLY A 41 21.96 16.24 8.93
C GLY A 41 21.10 16.00 10.15
N ASP A 42 20.65 17.08 10.79
CA ASP A 42 19.70 16.99 11.90
C ASP A 42 18.48 16.19 11.40
N PRO A 43 17.90 15.25 12.18
CA PRO A 43 16.64 14.60 11.81
C PRO A 43 15.54 15.59 11.34
N LYS A 44 15.58 16.84 11.79
CA LYS A 44 14.70 17.94 11.37
C LYS A 44 14.91 18.40 9.93
N ASP A 45 16.05 18.12 9.32
CA ASP A 45 16.39 18.46 7.94
C ASP A 45 15.92 17.39 6.94
N ARG A 46 15.21 16.35 7.39
CA ARG A 46 14.67 15.31 6.52
C ARG A 46 13.27 15.70 6.06
N TRP A 47 13.03 15.62 4.75
CA TRP A 47 11.70 15.80 4.17
C TRP A 47 11.34 14.63 3.27
N VAL A 48 10.04 14.46 3.04
CA VAL A 48 9.50 13.52 2.06
C VAL A 48 8.67 14.29 1.04
N THR A 49 8.70 13.84 -0.21
CA THR A 49 7.89 14.40 -1.29
C THR A 49 6.82 13.39 -1.70
N VAL A 50 5.59 13.86 -1.88
CA VAL A 50 4.52 13.05 -2.49
C VAL A 50 4.82 12.93 -3.99
N THR A 51 5.02 11.71 -4.45
CA THR A 51 5.36 11.40 -5.85
C THR A 51 4.19 10.80 -6.63
N GLY A 52 3.13 10.41 -5.94
CA GLY A 52 1.94 9.84 -6.54
C GLY A 52 0.88 9.53 -5.50
N THR A 53 -0.31 9.20 -5.99
CA THR A 53 -1.46 8.84 -5.18
C THR A 53 -2.21 7.68 -5.80
N PHE A 54 -2.93 6.91 -4.99
CA PHE A 54 -3.77 5.81 -5.46
C PHE A 54 -5.02 5.66 -4.59
N ASP A 55 -6.09 5.14 -5.19
CA ASP A 55 -7.38 4.91 -4.52
C ASP A 55 -7.70 3.41 -4.39
N VAL A 56 -6.94 2.54 -5.07
CA VAL A 56 -7.07 1.08 -5.05
C VAL A 56 -5.68 0.45 -5.01
N ILE A 57 -5.49 -0.61 -4.22
CA ILE A 57 -4.27 -1.42 -4.18
C ILE A 57 -4.60 -2.90 -4.45
N THR A 58 -3.78 -3.59 -5.24
CA THR A 58 -3.96 -5.02 -5.47
C THR A 58 -3.12 -5.83 -4.49
N ASP A 59 -3.76 -6.70 -3.71
CA ASP A 59 -3.09 -7.67 -2.86
C ASP A 59 -2.83 -8.96 -3.65
N TRP A 60 -1.57 -9.39 -3.72
CA TRP A 60 -1.13 -10.53 -4.52
C TRP A 60 -0.65 -11.69 -3.63
N GLY A 61 -1.23 -12.86 -3.84
CA GLY A 61 -0.83 -14.11 -3.20
C GLY A 61 -0.09 -15.03 -4.16
N ALA A 62 0.82 -15.83 -3.62
CA ALA A 62 1.53 -16.86 -4.39
C ALA A 62 0.59 -18.03 -4.71
N ASP A 63 0.38 -18.31 -6.00
CA ASP A 63 -0.45 -19.39 -6.56
C ASP A 63 -1.93 -19.42 -6.11
N ALA A 64 -2.36 -18.48 -5.27
CA ALA A 64 -3.71 -18.34 -4.74
C ALA A 64 -4.08 -16.87 -4.53
N VAL A 65 -5.37 -16.55 -4.58
CA VAL A 65 -5.89 -15.21 -4.24
C VAL A 65 -5.90 -15.04 -2.72
N PRO A 66 -5.37 -13.92 -2.16
CA PRO A 66 -5.39 -13.67 -0.71
C PRO A 66 -6.80 -13.69 -0.10
N SER A 67 -6.93 -14.15 1.15
CA SER A 67 -8.20 -14.14 1.88
C SER A 67 -8.62 -12.70 2.27
N PRO A 68 -9.91 -12.34 2.20
CA PRO A 68 -10.34 -10.98 2.55
C PRO A 68 -10.37 -10.73 4.06
N SER A 69 -10.23 -11.76 4.88
CA SER A 69 -10.31 -11.70 6.34
C SER A 69 -8.95 -11.64 7.05
N ARG A 70 -7.85 -11.45 6.30
CA ARG A 70 -6.48 -11.47 6.83
C ARG A 70 -5.60 -10.43 6.12
N GLY A 71 -4.42 -10.20 6.67
CA GLY A 71 -3.38 -9.40 6.01
C GLY A 71 -3.82 -7.97 5.72
N LEU A 72 -3.49 -7.48 4.51
CA LEU A 72 -3.73 -6.11 4.10
C LEU A 72 -5.22 -5.74 4.13
N ALA A 73 -6.10 -6.65 3.72
CA ALA A 73 -7.54 -6.41 3.73
C ALA A 73 -8.08 -6.10 5.14
N LEU A 74 -7.59 -6.81 6.16
CA LEU A 74 -7.96 -6.54 7.55
C LEU A 74 -7.31 -5.24 8.06
N ALA A 75 -6.06 -4.97 7.71
CA ALA A 75 -5.37 -3.75 8.11
C ALA A 75 -6.06 -2.48 7.58
N LEU A 76 -6.58 -2.50 6.35
CA LEU A 76 -7.32 -1.38 5.77
C LEU A 76 -8.61 -1.05 6.55
N GLN A 77 -9.19 -1.99 7.29
CA GLN A 77 -10.37 -1.73 8.13
C GLN A 77 -10.05 -0.88 9.36
N TRP A 78 -8.77 -0.78 9.75
CA TRP A 78 -8.38 -0.03 10.93
C TRP A 78 -8.68 1.47 10.82
N GLY A 79 -8.51 2.08 9.65
CA GLY A 79 -8.75 3.52 9.45
C GLY A 79 -10.16 3.94 9.90
N PRO A 80 -11.22 3.38 9.29
CA PRO A 80 -12.60 3.66 9.71
C PRO A 80 -12.87 3.35 11.19
N LEU A 81 -12.32 2.26 11.72
CA LEU A 81 -12.49 1.89 13.13
C LEU A 81 -11.87 2.93 14.07
N ALA A 82 -10.67 3.40 13.76
CA ALA A 82 -9.97 4.42 14.54
C ALA A 82 -10.67 5.79 14.47
N HIS A 83 -11.34 6.11 13.36
CA HIS A 83 -12.11 7.35 13.23
C HIS A 83 -13.39 7.37 14.07
N ALA A 84 -13.92 6.20 14.44
CA ALA A 84 -15.16 6.06 15.20
C ALA A 84 -14.97 6.11 16.73
N VAL A 85 -13.72 6.22 17.21
CA VAL A 85 -13.35 6.35 18.64
C VAL A 85 -13.03 7.80 18.95
#